data_AF-A0ABD2GCU2-F1
#
_entry.id   AF-A0ABD2GCU2-F1
#
_cell.length_a   1.000
_cell.length_b   1.000
_cell.length_c   1.000
_cell.angle_alpha   90.00
_cell.angle_beta   90.00
_cell.angle_gamma   90.00
#
_symmetry.space_group_name_H-M   'P 1'
#
loop_
_entity.id
_entity.type
_entity.pdbx_description
1 polymer ?
#
loop_
_entity_poly.entity_id
_entity_poly.type
_entity_poly.pdbx_seq_one_letter_code
_entity_poly.pdbx_strand_id
1 'polypeptide(L)'
;MVLACYVELTASSWRTEQLFVCFGGGVASKALSKKRLTGWLCECISHPYGQAGRAFPTGVRAHSTRGMAVSTALFNGVSVEDICRVASWSTPGLFIRSYLLDMSDSFSSSVLAGATHDW
;
A
#
# COMPACT_ATOMS: atom_id res chain seq x y z
N MET A 1 -13.06 -7.23 7.84
CA MET A 1 -13.42 -8.61 7.49
C MET A 1 -12.21 -9.44 7.03
N VAL A 2 -11.37 -8.98 6.10
CA VAL A 2 -10.23 -9.78 5.57
C VAL A 2 -9.14 -10.07 6.62
N LEU A 3 -8.77 -9.09 7.46
CA LEU A 3 -7.75 -9.31 8.50
C LEU A 3 -8.21 -10.32 9.58
N ALA A 4 -9.47 -10.25 9.99
CA ALA A 4 -10.03 -11.20 10.97
C ALA A 4 -9.98 -12.64 10.43
N CYS A 5 -10.39 -12.83 9.17
CA CYS A 5 -10.28 -14.12 8.48
C CYS A 5 -8.82 -14.62 8.42
N TYR A 6 -7.86 -13.73 8.12
CA TYR A 6 -6.44 -14.10 8.14
C TYR A 6 -5.97 -14.58 9.53
N VAL A 7 -6.36 -13.86 10.59
CA VAL A 7 -6.03 -14.23 11.97
C VAL A 7 -6.64 -15.59 12.32
N GLU A 8 -7.91 -15.82 11.99
CA GLU A 8 -8.58 -17.11 12.22
C GLU A 8 -7.88 -18.27 11.48
N LEU A 9 -7.53 -18.07 10.21
CA LEU A 9 -6.87 -19.10 9.39
C LEU A 9 -5.44 -19.42 9.85
N THR A 10 -4.78 -18.47 10.51
CA THR A 10 -3.38 -18.63 10.97
C THR A 10 -3.27 -18.96 12.45
N ALA A 11 -4.37 -18.89 13.21
CA ALA A 11 -4.41 -19.04 14.66
C ALA A 11 -3.82 -20.37 15.17
N SER A 12 -4.09 -21.49 14.48
CA SER A 12 -3.57 -22.82 14.87
C SER A 12 -2.06 -22.97 14.69
N SER A 13 -1.47 -22.07 13.91
CA SER A 13 -0.09 -22.12 13.43
C SER A 13 0.74 -20.97 13.98
N TRP A 14 0.37 -20.39 15.14
CA TRP A 14 1.07 -19.23 15.65
C TRP A 14 2.15 -19.64 16.66
N ARG A 15 3.42 -19.34 16.35
CA ARG A 15 4.57 -19.54 17.27
C ARG A 15 5.34 -18.25 17.55
N THR A 16 4.74 -17.11 17.26
CA THR A 16 5.37 -15.78 17.32
C THR A 16 4.32 -14.74 17.72
N GLU A 17 4.73 -13.57 18.19
CA GLU A 17 3.83 -12.45 18.43
C GLU A 17 3.59 -11.59 17.18
N GLN A 18 4.27 -11.90 16.06
CA GLN A 18 4.09 -11.15 14.82
C GLN A 18 2.81 -11.53 14.10
N LEU A 19 2.05 -10.51 13.66
CA LEU A 19 0.79 -10.68 12.92
C LEU A 19 0.95 -11.54 11.67
N PHE A 20 1.96 -11.27 10.84
CA PHE A 20 2.18 -12.00 9.60
C PHE A 20 3.14 -13.17 9.80
N VAL A 21 2.71 -14.37 9.42
CA VAL A 21 3.48 -15.62 9.50
C VAL A 21 3.73 -16.22 8.13
N CYS A 22 4.79 -17.01 8.01
CA CYS A 22 5.03 -17.85 6.84
C CYS A 22 3.99 -18.96 6.78
N PHE A 23 3.44 -19.21 5.58
CA PHE A 23 2.55 -20.32 5.29
C PHE A 23 3.26 -21.34 4.39
N GLY A 24 3.03 -22.64 4.64
CA GLY A 24 3.56 -23.75 3.84
C GLY A 24 4.99 -24.21 4.17
N GLY A 25 5.27 -25.48 3.87
CA GLY A 25 6.58 -26.13 4.06
C GLY A 25 7.03 -26.23 5.52
N GLY A 26 8.31 -26.61 5.74
CA GLY A 26 8.92 -26.73 7.08
C GLY A 26 9.19 -25.41 7.81
N VAL A 27 8.71 -24.28 7.26
CA VAL A 27 8.82 -22.94 7.86
C VAL A 27 7.47 -22.32 8.18
N ALA A 28 6.37 -23.08 8.00
CA ALA A 28 5.05 -22.68 8.45
C ALA A 28 5.10 -22.27 9.92
N SER A 29 4.30 -21.27 10.31
CA SER A 29 4.21 -20.75 11.69
C SER A 29 5.34 -19.82 12.15
N LYS A 30 6.38 -19.61 11.34
CA LYS A 30 7.47 -18.68 11.68
C LYS A 30 7.10 -17.25 11.30
N ALA A 31 7.64 -16.28 12.03
CA ALA A 31 7.53 -14.86 11.72
C ALA A 31 7.94 -14.56 10.26
N LEU A 32 7.14 -13.76 9.56
CA LEU A 32 7.44 -13.34 8.20
C LEU A 32 8.57 -12.32 8.19
N SER A 33 9.57 -12.51 7.33
CA SER A 33 10.65 -11.52 7.19
C SER A 33 10.15 -10.26 6.46
N LYS A 34 10.71 -9.10 6.82
CA LYS A 34 10.42 -7.81 6.15
C LYS A 34 10.64 -7.90 4.63
N LYS A 35 11.68 -8.60 4.20
CA LYS A 35 12.01 -8.82 2.78
C LYS A 35 10.90 -9.59 2.06
N ARG A 36 10.38 -10.65 2.68
CA ARG A 36 9.28 -11.44 2.09
C ARG A 36 8.01 -10.62 1.99
N LEU A 37 7.64 -9.91 3.06
CA LEU A 37 6.46 -9.03 3.06
C LEU A 37 6.55 -7.96 1.98
N THR A 38 7.73 -7.36 1.80
CA THR A 38 7.99 -6.38 0.74
C THR A 38 7.79 -7.00 -0.64
N GLY A 39 8.28 -8.22 -0.86
CA GLY A 39 8.08 -8.97 -2.09
C GLY A 39 6.60 -9.21 -2.40
N TRP A 40 5.86 -9.76 -1.43
CA TRP A 40 4.41 -9.99 -1.58
C TRP A 40 3.64 -8.72 -1.88
N LEU A 41 3.98 -7.61 -1.21
CA LEU A 41 3.31 -6.34 -1.47
C LEU A 41 3.56 -5.86 -2.91
N CYS A 42 4.80 -5.95 -3.41
CA CYS A 42 5.11 -5.60 -4.80
C CYS A 42 4.42 -6.55 -5.80
N GLU A 43 4.34 -7.84 -5.51
CA GLU A 43 3.61 -8.83 -6.33
C GLU A 43 2.11 -8.53 -6.38
N CYS A 44 1.50 -8.19 -5.24
CA CYS A 44 0.10 -7.79 -5.19
C CYS A 44 -0.18 -6.51 -6.01
N ILE A 45 0.76 -5.56 -6.01
CA ILE A 45 0.64 -4.35 -6.83
C ILE A 45 0.86 -4.66 -8.31
N SER A 46 1.79 -5.55 -8.66
CA SER A 46 2.11 -5.86 -10.07
C SER A 46 1.04 -6.71 -10.76
N HIS A 47 0.36 -7.58 -10.02
CA HIS A 47 -0.67 -8.47 -10.52
C HIS A 47 -1.75 -7.77 -11.39
N PRO A 48 -2.43 -6.70 -10.93
CA PRO A 48 -3.44 -6.01 -11.75
C PRO A 48 -2.86 -5.34 -13.01
N TYR A 49 -1.59 -4.90 -13.01
CA TYR A 49 -0.95 -4.37 -14.22
C TYR A 49 -0.79 -5.45 -15.29
N GLY A 50 -0.35 -6.65 -14.88
CA GLY A 50 -0.26 -7.80 -15.78
C GLY A 50 -1.62 -8.19 -16.36
N GLN A 51 -2.67 -8.21 -15.54
CA GLN A 51 -4.04 -8.50 -16.00
C GLN A 51 -4.58 -7.44 -16.96
N ALA A 52 -4.21 -6.17 -16.76
CA ALA A 52 -4.61 -5.06 -17.62
C ALA A 52 -3.73 -4.90 -18.88
N GLY A 53 -2.73 -5.77 -19.09
CA GLY A 53 -1.77 -5.64 -20.19
C GLY A 53 -0.90 -4.38 -20.12
N ARG A 54 -0.78 -3.78 -18.92
CA ARG A 54 0.01 -2.56 -18.69
C ARG A 54 1.39 -2.92 -18.18
N ALA A 55 2.41 -2.17 -18.61
CA ALA A 55 3.75 -2.32 -18.06
C ALA A 55 3.74 -1.98 -16.56
N PHE A 56 4.37 -2.84 -15.76
CA PHE A 56 4.55 -2.56 -14.33
C PHE A 56 5.55 -1.39 -14.15
N PRO A 57 5.22 -0.36 -13.35
CA PRO A 57 6.09 0.79 -13.19
C PRO A 57 7.44 0.41 -12.57
N THR A 58 8.51 1.01 -13.08
CA THR A 58 9.85 0.79 -12.53
C THR A 58 9.98 1.47 -11.15
N GLY A 59 10.68 0.81 -10.23
CA GLY A 59 10.99 1.39 -8.93
C GLY A 59 9.88 1.33 -7.87
N VAL A 60 8.76 0.63 -8.13
CA VAL A 60 7.74 0.36 -7.10
C VAL A 60 8.36 -0.46 -5.96
N ARG A 61 8.16 0.02 -4.73
CA ARG A 61 8.63 -0.60 -3.49
C ARG A 61 7.47 -0.64 -2.49
N ALA A 62 7.64 -1.38 -1.39
CA ALA A 62 6.66 -1.37 -0.30
C ALA A 62 6.34 0.05 0.21
N HIS A 63 7.33 0.95 0.24
CA HIS A 63 7.12 2.35 0.65
C HIS A 63 6.30 3.17 -0.36
N SER A 64 6.18 2.74 -1.62
CA SER A 64 5.33 3.39 -2.61
C SER A 64 3.86 3.37 -2.18
N THR A 65 3.39 2.30 -1.51
CA THR A 65 2.05 2.25 -0.92
C THR A 65 1.82 3.38 0.07
N ARG A 66 2.83 3.68 0.90
CA ARG A 66 2.75 4.78 1.86
C ARG A 66 2.72 6.13 1.15
N GLY A 67 3.57 6.34 0.14
CA GLY A 67 3.58 7.55 -0.68
C GLY A 67 2.24 7.81 -1.37
N MET A 68 1.66 6.78 -1.99
CA MET A 68 0.32 6.85 -2.60
C MET A 68 -0.76 7.22 -1.57
N ALA A 69 -0.76 6.58 -0.40
CA ALA A 69 -1.77 6.84 0.63
C ALA A 69 -1.72 8.30 1.13
N VAL A 70 -0.52 8.82 1.46
CA VAL A 70 -0.40 10.20 1.97
C VAL A 70 -0.63 11.25 0.88
N SER A 71 -0.23 10.96 -0.36
CA SER A 71 -0.48 11.88 -1.50
C SER A 71 -1.97 11.94 -1.83
N THR A 72 -2.66 10.80 -1.75
CA THR A 72 -4.12 10.74 -1.90
C THR A 72 -4.83 11.47 -0.77
N ALA A 73 -4.36 11.35 0.48
CA ALA A 73 -4.93 12.10 1.61
C ALA A 73 -4.78 13.62 1.41
N LEU A 74 -3.60 14.08 0.99
CA LEU A 74 -3.36 15.50 0.70
C LEU A 74 -4.25 15.98 -0.45
N PHE A 75 -4.35 15.20 -1.52
CA PHE A 75 -5.21 15.51 -2.66
C PHE A 75 -6.68 15.65 -2.26
N ASN A 76 -7.14 14.87 -1.28
CA ASN A 76 -8.49 14.96 -0.71
C ASN A 76 -8.63 16.05 0.38
N GLY A 77 -7.64 16.93 0.54
CA GLY A 77 -7.73 18.09 1.44
C GLY A 77 -7.32 17.84 2.89
N VAL A 78 -6.71 16.69 3.22
CA VAL A 78 -6.14 16.47 4.55
C VAL A 78 -4.91 17.37 4.73
N SER A 79 -4.80 18.04 5.88
CA SER A 79 -3.69 18.94 6.18
C SER A 79 -2.34 18.21 6.20
N VAL A 80 -1.26 18.92 5.85
CA VAL A 80 0.10 18.36 5.88
C VAL A 80 0.51 18.03 7.31
N GLU A 81 0.05 18.82 8.27
CA GLU A 81 0.27 18.63 9.71
C GLU A 81 -0.34 17.31 10.19
N ASP A 82 -1.59 17.03 9.80
CA ASP A 82 -2.27 15.79 10.13
C ASP A 82 -1.60 14.58 9.46
N ILE A 83 -1.22 14.71 8.18
CA ILE A 83 -0.48 13.68 7.46
C ILE A 83 0.84 13.37 8.18
N CYS A 84 1.61 14.39 8.54
CA CYS A 84 2.89 14.20 9.23
C CYS A 84 2.68 13.57 10.62
N ARG A 85 1.64 13.98 11.34
CA ARG A 85 1.27 13.42 12.64
C ARG A 85 0.95 11.92 12.55
N VAL A 86 0.05 11.52 11.65
CA VAL A 86 -0.35 10.10 11.51
C VAL A 86 0.76 9.24 10.89
N ALA A 87 1.59 9.83 10.03
CA ALA A 87 2.73 9.16 9.44
C ALA A 87 3.95 9.11 10.39
N SER A 88 3.91 9.77 11.55
CA SER A 88 5.06 9.89 12.45
C SER A 88 6.29 10.53 11.78
N TRP A 89 6.07 11.54 10.93
CA TRP A 89 7.14 12.37 10.36
C TRP A 89 7.33 13.63 11.18
N SER A 90 8.59 13.86 11.58
CA SER A 90 8.97 15.02 12.39
C SER A 90 8.85 16.34 11.62
N THR A 91 8.98 16.31 10.29
CA THR A 91 8.93 17.51 9.44
C THR A 91 8.17 17.26 8.13
N PRO A 92 7.42 18.27 7.64
CA PRO A 92 6.80 18.24 6.31
C PRO A 92 7.79 18.05 5.17
N GLY A 93 9.04 18.52 5.33
CA GLY A 93 10.06 18.42 4.28
C GLY A 93 10.38 16.97 3.88
N LEU A 94 10.35 16.03 4.83
CA LEU A 94 10.55 14.61 4.53
C LEU A 94 9.39 14.02 3.71
N PHE A 95 8.16 14.41 4.05
CA PHE A 95 6.98 14.05 3.27
C PHE A 95 7.09 14.56 1.83
N ILE A 96 7.29 15.86 1.65
CA ILE A 96 7.31 16.52 0.33
C ILE A 96 8.41 15.93 -0.55
N ARG A 97 9.62 15.74 0.01
CA ARG A 97 10.76 15.29 -0.79
C ARG A 97 10.72 13.80 -1.16
N SER A 98 10.19 12.96 -0.28
CA SER A 98 10.39 11.51 -0.38
C SER A 98 9.11 10.69 -0.57
N TYR A 99 7.94 11.30 -0.40
CA TYR A 99 6.67 10.58 -0.41
C TYR A 99 5.56 11.27 -1.20
N LEU A 100 5.61 12.59 -1.39
CA LEU A 100 4.63 13.31 -2.18
C LEU A 100 4.77 12.94 -3.65
N LEU A 101 3.69 12.42 -4.21
CA LEU A 101 3.55 12.07 -5.62
C LEU A 101 2.65 13.11 -6.30
N ASP A 102 2.95 13.39 -7.56
CA ASP A 102 2.08 14.20 -8.40
C ASP A 102 0.82 13.39 -8.76
N MET A 103 -0.34 13.89 -8.34
CA MET A 103 -1.65 13.26 -8.53
C MET A 103 -2.46 13.93 -9.66
N SER A 104 -1.87 14.83 -10.45
CA SER A 104 -2.55 15.56 -11.53
C SER A 104 -3.20 14.64 -12.58
N ASP A 105 -2.55 13.55 -12.97
CA ASP A 105 -3.14 12.55 -13.88
C ASP A 105 -4.36 11.81 -13.28
N SER A 106 -4.39 11.68 -11.95
CA SER A 106 -5.52 11.09 -11.24
C SER A 106 -6.73 12.03 -11.22
N PHE A 107 -6.50 13.35 -11.19
CA PHE A 107 -7.55 14.35 -11.36
C PHE A 107 -8.17 14.26 -12.76
N SER A 108 -7.33 14.25 -13.81
CA SER A 108 -7.79 14.14 -15.21
C SER A 108 -8.62 12.87 -15.44
N SER A 109 -8.17 11.73 -14.89
CA SER A 109 -8.90 10.46 -14.98
C SER A 109 -10.23 10.48 -14.23
N SER A 110 -10.29 11.18 -13.08
CA SER A 110 -11.52 11.29 -12.27
C SER A 110 -12.55 12.23 -12.91
N VAL A 111 -12.12 13.34 -13.52
CA VAL A 111 -12.99 14.25 -14.27
C VAL A 111 -13.57 13.55 -15.50
N LEU A 112 -12.75 12.78 -16.22
CA LEU A 112 -13.21 11.98 -17.36
C LEU A 112 -14.18 10.88 -16.93
N ALA A 113 -13.94 10.20 -15.81
CA ALA A 113 -14.86 9.19 -15.27
C ALA A 113 -16.19 9.80 -14.79
N GLY A 114 -16.15 10.97 -14.14
CA GLY A 114 -17.35 11.71 -13.74
C GLY A 114 -18.18 12.21 -14.93
N ALA A 115 -17.53 12.61 -16.03
CA ALA A 115 -18.20 13.02 -17.27
C ALA A 115 -18.85 11.87 -18.05
N THR A 116 -18.51 10.60 -17.75
CA THR A 116 -19.13 9.42 -18.38
C THR A 116 -20.37 8.90 -17.67
N HIS A 117 -20.76 9.51 -16.54
CA HIS A 117 -21.90 9.09 -15.71
C HIS A 117 -23.08 10.09 -15.71
N ASP A 118 -23.10 11.04 -16.64
CA ASP A 118 -24.22 11.97 -16.85
C ASP A 118 -24.75 11.83 -18.29
N TRP A 119 -25.48 10.75 -18.59
CA TRP A 119 -26.56 10.66 -19.60
C TRP A 119 -27.44 9.44 -19.31
#